data_AF-A0A3D4QAZ6-F1
#
_entry.id   AF-A0A3D4QAZ6-F1
#
_cell.length_a   1.000
_cell.length_b   1.000
_cell.length_c   1.000
_cell.angle_alpha   90.00
_cell.angle_beta   90.00
_cell.angle_gamma   90.00
#
_symmetry.space_group_name_H-M   'P 1'
#
loop_
_entity.id
_entity.type
_entity.pdbx_description
1 polymer ?
#
loop_
_entity_poly.entity_id
_entity_poly.type
_entity_poly.pdbx_seq_one_letter_code
_entity_poly.pdbx_strand_id
1 'polypeptide(L)'
;GRIFNGAGVPRDNGPALTENMVDIGGPSFNPAKRVIPKHMIRTGIPMIDVFNTLVESQKLPIFSVSGEPYNQLLARIALQAEVDVIVLGGMGLKYDDYLTFRDTLEKGGAMSHTVMFIHTAADPTVESTLVPDMSLAVAEQFALEGKKVLVLLTDMTSYCDAQKELAITMEQVPSNRGYPGDLYSMLASRYEKAVDIDGAGSITILGVTTMPGDDVTHPVPDNTGYITEGQFYLRNGHIEPFGSLSRLKQNVNGSTRDDHRALMDGMIKLYAQYKESLEKKSMGFTMSSWDDKLLKYGQLFESKLMDLSVNIPLEKALDLGWEILAECFEPNETGLKSSLIKERWPKKLDE
;
A
#
# COMPACT_ATOMS: atom_id res chain seq x y z
N GLY A 1 15.05 -1.59 15.81
CA GLY A 1 14.25 -2.58 16.56
C GLY A 1 13.78 -2.13 17.92
N ARG A 2 13.36 -0.86 18.11
CA ARG A 2 12.78 -0.41 19.39
C ARG A 2 11.26 -0.27 19.25
N ILE A 3 10.53 -0.49 20.33
CA ILE A 3 9.07 -0.34 20.39
C ILE A 3 8.70 0.71 21.44
N PHE A 4 7.87 1.66 21.05
CA PHE A 4 7.36 2.74 21.88
C PHE A 4 5.82 2.72 21.90
N ASN A 5 5.22 3.32 22.92
CA ASN A 5 3.78 3.57 22.98
C ASN A 5 3.40 4.88 22.25
N GLY A 6 2.12 5.27 22.30
CA GLY A 6 1.62 6.51 21.70
C GLY A 6 2.15 7.81 22.31
N ALA A 7 2.79 7.75 23.48
CA ALA A 7 3.48 8.87 24.12
C ALA A 7 5.01 8.86 23.91
N GLY A 8 5.55 7.92 23.10
CA GLY A 8 6.99 7.80 22.88
C GLY A 8 7.76 7.13 24.02
N VAL A 9 7.07 6.52 24.99
CA VAL A 9 7.68 5.76 26.09
C VAL A 9 7.99 4.33 25.64
N PRO A 10 9.17 3.77 25.93
CA PRO A 10 9.51 2.41 25.57
C PRO A 10 8.50 1.37 26.08
N ARG A 11 8.03 0.50 25.19
CA ARG A 11 7.16 -0.65 25.47
C ARG A 11 7.91 -1.99 25.40
N ASP A 12 9.18 -1.95 25.02
CA ASP A 12 10.07 -3.10 24.85
C ASP A 12 10.90 -3.47 26.08
N ASN A 13 10.60 -2.89 27.25
CA ASN A 13 11.42 -2.98 28.47
C ASN A 13 12.88 -2.51 28.28
N GLY A 14 13.18 -1.81 27.18
CA GLY A 14 14.48 -1.18 26.95
C GLY A 14 14.62 0.15 27.70
N PRO A 15 15.85 0.72 27.74
CA PRO A 15 16.08 2.00 28.39
C PRO A 15 15.34 3.15 27.68
N ALA A 16 14.95 4.17 28.44
CA ALA A 16 14.43 5.41 27.89
C ALA A 16 15.49 6.09 27.01
N LEU A 17 15.04 6.63 25.87
CA LEU A 17 15.87 7.44 24.99
C LEU A 17 15.54 8.91 25.27
N THR A 18 16.50 9.66 25.80
CA THR A 18 16.33 11.08 26.17
C THR A 18 17.32 12.00 25.48
N GLU A 19 18.18 11.46 24.62
CA GLU A 19 19.20 12.19 23.89
C GLU A 19 18.66 12.62 22.51
N ASN A 20 19.16 13.73 21.97
CA ASN A 20 18.84 14.22 20.62
C ASN A 20 17.33 14.42 20.36
N MET A 21 16.63 15.06 21.31
CA MET A 21 15.23 15.39 21.17
C MET A 21 14.99 16.28 19.94
N VAL A 22 14.02 15.89 19.12
CA VAL A 22 13.59 16.63 17.93
C VAL A 22 12.13 17.04 18.06
N ASP A 23 11.79 18.20 17.51
CA ASP A 23 10.41 18.65 17.48
C ASP A 23 9.59 17.79 16.51
N ILE A 24 8.44 17.31 16.97
CA ILE A 24 7.45 16.61 16.14
C ILE A 24 6.49 17.60 15.48
N GLY A 25 5.85 17.19 14.39
CA GLY A 25 4.89 18.06 13.69
C GLY A 25 5.55 19.24 12.95
N GLY A 26 6.85 19.15 12.67
CA GLY A 26 7.57 20.14 11.87
C GLY A 26 7.06 20.26 10.43
N PRO A 27 7.40 21.37 9.73
CA PRO A 27 6.94 21.62 8.37
C PRO A 27 7.45 20.58 7.37
N SER A 28 6.72 20.39 6.27
CA SER A 28 7.15 19.54 5.15
C SER A 28 8.34 20.16 4.37
N PHE A 29 9.01 19.30 3.59
CA PHE A 29 10.16 19.63 2.75
C PHE A 29 9.85 20.67 1.67
N ASN A 30 10.82 21.55 1.41
CA ASN A 30 10.74 22.57 0.37
C ASN A 30 10.47 21.94 -1.02
N PRO A 31 9.36 22.31 -1.69
CA PRO A 31 9.01 21.76 -3.01
C PRO A 31 10.12 21.87 -4.07
N ALA A 32 10.92 22.93 -4.03
CA ALA A 32 12.00 23.16 -5.01
C ALA A 32 13.18 22.18 -4.87
N LYS A 33 13.28 21.48 -3.73
CA LYS A 33 14.33 20.49 -3.45
C LYS A 33 13.86 19.04 -3.63
N ARG A 34 12.60 18.82 -4.00
CA ARG A 34 12.04 17.48 -4.18
C ARG A 34 12.53 16.88 -5.49
N VAL A 35 12.98 15.63 -5.45
CA VAL A 35 13.37 14.87 -6.64
C VAL A 35 12.16 14.13 -7.19
N ILE A 36 12.05 14.06 -8.52
CA ILE A 36 11.01 13.24 -9.16
C ILE A 36 11.34 11.77 -8.93
N PRO A 37 10.41 10.97 -8.39
CA PRO A 37 10.69 9.58 -8.08
C PRO A 37 10.94 8.72 -9.31
N LYS A 38 12.00 7.88 -9.27
CA LYS A 38 12.44 7.04 -10.40
C LYS A 38 12.66 5.57 -10.05
N HIS A 39 12.62 5.22 -8.77
CA HIS A 39 12.94 3.88 -8.29
C HIS A 39 11.67 3.17 -7.80
N MET A 40 11.54 1.90 -8.17
CA MET A 40 10.48 1.02 -7.69
C MET A 40 10.88 0.41 -6.35
N ILE A 41 9.93 0.29 -5.43
CA ILE A 41 10.06 -0.56 -4.25
C ILE A 41 9.44 -1.91 -4.59
N ARG A 42 10.26 -2.96 -4.58
CA ARG A 42 9.82 -4.34 -4.81
C ARG A 42 9.16 -4.86 -3.54
N THR A 43 7.94 -5.37 -3.66
CA THR A 43 7.16 -5.91 -2.54
C THR A 43 7.01 -7.43 -2.61
N GLY A 44 7.26 -8.06 -3.76
CA GLY A 44 7.04 -9.49 -3.97
C GLY A 44 5.56 -9.89 -4.04
N ILE A 45 4.66 -8.89 -4.13
CA ILE A 45 3.22 -9.07 -4.28
C ILE A 45 2.86 -8.70 -5.72
N PRO A 46 2.43 -9.67 -6.57
CA PRO A 46 2.16 -9.39 -7.99
C PRO A 46 1.18 -8.25 -8.23
N MET A 47 0.11 -8.16 -7.41
CA MET A 47 -0.88 -7.07 -7.50
C MET A 47 -0.31 -5.67 -7.27
N ILE A 48 0.75 -5.56 -6.46
CA ILE A 48 1.45 -4.30 -6.26
C ILE A 48 2.50 -4.15 -7.36
N ASP A 49 3.44 -5.08 -7.45
CA ASP A 49 4.64 -4.93 -8.27
C ASP A 49 4.33 -4.82 -9.78
N VAL A 50 3.38 -5.62 -10.30
CA VAL A 50 3.03 -5.65 -11.73
C VAL A 50 1.95 -4.63 -12.08
N PHE A 51 0.90 -4.53 -11.27
CA PHE A 51 -0.30 -3.79 -11.67
C PHE A 51 -0.33 -2.35 -11.16
N ASN A 52 0.11 -2.11 -9.93
CA ASN A 52 0.09 -0.79 -9.31
C ASN A 52 1.35 -0.54 -8.50
N THR A 53 2.47 -0.52 -9.22
CA THR A 53 3.83 -0.47 -8.69
C THR A 53 4.01 0.63 -7.64
N LEU A 54 4.55 0.25 -6.48
CA LEU A 54 4.94 1.18 -5.42
C LEU A 54 6.25 1.85 -5.81
N VAL A 55 6.27 3.18 -5.76
CA VAL A 55 7.43 4.01 -6.11
C VAL A 55 8.07 4.54 -4.84
N GLU A 56 9.40 4.61 -4.83
CA GLU A 56 10.16 5.26 -3.75
C GLU A 56 9.67 6.70 -3.57
N SER A 57 9.55 7.18 -2.33
CA SER A 57 8.98 8.48 -1.96
C SER A 57 7.50 8.73 -2.28
N GLN A 58 6.80 7.70 -2.75
CA GLN A 58 5.36 7.80 -3.00
C GLN A 58 4.58 7.80 -1.67
N LYS A 59 3.48 8.56 -1.66
CA LYS A 59 2.43 8.47 -0.65
C LYS A 59 1.23 7.72 -1.20
N LEU A 60 1.05 6.48 -0.75
CA LEU A 60 0.02 5.59 -1.26
C LEU A 60 -0.78 4.96 -0.10
N PRO A 61 -2.11 5.09 -0.05
CA PRO A 61 -2.92 4.49 0.97
C PRO A 61 -3.45 3.11 0.55
N ILE A 62 -3.79 2.29 1.53
CA ILE A 62 -4.58 1.06 1.39
C ILE A 62 -5.95 1.35 1.98
N PHE A 63 -6.94 1.47 1.11
CA PHE A 63 -8.34 1.54 1.47
C PHE A 63 -8.87 0.13 1.69
N SER A 64 -9.36 -0.10 2.90
CA SER A 64 -9.81 -1.41 3.36
C SER A 64 -11.14 -1.27 4.06
N VAL A 65 -11.82 -2.39 4.31
CA VAL A 65 -12.97 -2.45 5.23
C VAL A 65 -12.59 -3.16 6.52
N SER A 66 -13.39 -2.95 7.56
CA SER A 66 -13.19 -3.65 8.84
C SER A 66 -13.32 -5.16 8.66
N GLY A 67 -12.35 -5.93 9.18
CA GLY A 67 -12.30 -7.39 9.07
C GLY A 67 -11.39 -7.93 7.97
N GLU A 68 -10.94 -7.09 7.05
CA GLU A 68 -9.95 -7.47 6.02
C GLU A 68 -8.53 -7.58 6.60
N PRO A 69 -7.63 -8.39 6.00
CA PRO A 69 -6.30 -8.68 6.51
C PRO A 69 -5.27 -7.57 6.20
N TYR A 70 -5.61 -6.29 6.35
CA TYR A 70 -4.71 -5.18 6.01
C TYR A 70 -3.44 -5.15 6.88
N ASN A 71 -3.53 -5.54 8.15
CA ASN A 71 -2.35 -5.63 9.03
C ASN A 71 -1.38 -6.72 8.57
N GLN A 72 -1.90 -7.85 8.09
CA GLN A 72 -1.08 -8.94 7.55
C GLN A 72 -0.42 -8.51 6.23
N LEU A 73 -1.15 -7.79 5.38
CA LEU A 73 -0.60 -7.19 4.15
C LEU A 73 0.52 -6.21 4.46
N LEU A 74 0.34 -5.31 5.44
CA LEU A 74 1.39 -4.38 5.86
C LEU A 74 2.62 -5.09 6.42
N ALA A 75 2.44 -6.07 7.29
CA ALA A 75 3.55 -6.86 7.84
C ALA A 75 4.30 -7.59 6.72
N ARG A 76 3.57 -8.10 5.72
CA ARG A 76 4.15 -8.73 4.54
C ARG A 76 4.98 -7.73 3.72
N ILE A 77 4.43 -6.55 3.41
CA ILE A 77 5.17 -5.51 2.69
C ILE A 77 6.42 -5.11 3.47
N ALA A 78 6.32 -4.96 4.79
CA ALA A 78 7.46 -4.66 5.66
C ALA A 78 8.57 -5.72 5.57
N LEU A 79 8.22 -7.01 5.54
CA LEU A 79 9.22 -8.09 5.42
C LEU A 79 9.92 -8.14 4.06
N GLN A 80 9.28 -7.63 3.02
CA GLN A 80 9.70 -7.85 1.63
C GLN A 80 10.25 -6.60 0.96
N ALA A 81 9.91 -5.42 1.46
CA ALA A 81 10.36 -4.16 0.90
C ALA A 81 11.88 -4.02 0.98
N GLU A 82 12.50 -3.73 -0.17
CA GLU A 82 13.92 -3.43 -0.28
C GLU A 82 14.25 -2.02 0.24
N VAL A 83 14.18 -1.82 1.55
CA VAL A 83 14.42 -0.55 2.25
C VAL A 83 15.39 -0.70 3.42
N ASP A 84 16.02 0.40 3.85
CA ASP A 84 17.00 0.37 4.94
C ASP A 84 16.34 0.36 6.32
N VAL A 85 15.24 1.10 6.48
CA VAL A 85 14.55 1.31 7.77
C VAL A 85 13.05 1.27 7.58
N ILE A 86 12.35 0.61 8.50
CA ILE A 86 10.89 0.57 8.54
C ILE A 86 10.43 1.31 9.80
N VAL A 87 9.48 2.23 9.64
CA VAL A 87 8.84 2.91 10.76
C VAL A 87 7.35 2.60 10.75
N LEU A 88 6.85 1.94 11.79
CA LEU A 88 5.45 1.59 11.93
C LEU A 88 4.77 2.48 12.96
N GLY A 89 3.74 3.21 12.55
CA GLY A 89 2.82 3.93 13.43
C GLY A 89 1.49 3.19 13.53
N GLY A 90 1.26 2.52 14.66
CA GLY A 90 0.03 1.84 15.02
C GLY A 90 -0.90 2.75 15.84
N MET A 91 -2.14 2.99 15.38
CA MET A 91 -3.14 3.84 16.02
C MET A 91 -4.42 3.05 16.24
N GLY A 92 -4.79 2.85 17.50
CA GLY A 92 -6.05 2.19 17.86
C GLY A 92 -6.01 0.68 17.60
N LEU A 93 -4.80 0.10 17.54
CA LEU A 93 -4.64 -1.32 17.27
C LEU A 93 -5.22 -2.17 18.40
N LYS A 94 -5.82 -3.30 18.05
CA LYS A 94 -6.11 -4.35 19.03
C LYS A 94 -4.80 -4.96 19.50
N TYR A 95 -4.77 -5.39 20.75
CA TYR A 95 -3.56 -5.98 21.32
C TYR A 95 -3.11 -7.23 20.56
N ASP A 96 -4.04 -8.08 20.13
CA ASP A 96 -3.76 -9.29 19.35
C ASP A 96 -3.18 -8.96 17.95
N ASP A 97 -3.69 -7.90 17.31
CA ASP A 97 -3.18 -7.45 16.01
C ASP A 97 -1.74 -6.94 16.14
N TYR A 98 -1.45 -6.16 17.19
CA TYR A 98 -0.10 -5.71 17.51
C TYR A 98 0.86 -6.89 17.73
N LEU A 99 0.47 -7.88 18.55
CA LEU A 99 1.29 -9.06 18.82
C LEU A 99 1.58 -9.84 17.54
N THR A 100 0.54 -10.07 16.72
CA THR A 100 0.69 -10.77 15.43
C THR A 100 1.66 -10.03 14.51
N PHE A 101 1.55 -8.71 14.43
CA PHE A 101 2.44 -7.88 13.61
C PHE A 101 3.90 -7.97 14.09
N ARG A 102 4.13 -7.78 15.40
CA ARG A 102 5.46 -7.86 16.01
C ARG A 102 6.09 -9.23 15.78
N ASP A 103 5.36 -10.31 16.08
CA ASP A 103 5.85 -11.67 15.96
C ASP A 103 6.17 -12.03 14.50
N THR A 104 5.43 -11.47 13.55
CA THR A 104 5.69 -11.63 12.10
C THR A 104 7.00 -10.95 11.70
N LEU A 105 7.22 -9.71 12.16
CA LEU A 105 8.47 -8.98 11.90
C LEU A 105 9.70 -9.62 12.58
N GLU A 106 9.52 -10.17 13.78
CA GLU A 106 10.57 -10.85 14.51
C GLU A 106 10.96 -12.17 13.83
N LYS A 107 9.97 -13.01 13.48
CA LYS A 107 10.21 -14.27 12.74
C LYS A 107 10.83 -14.04 11.37
N GLY A 108 10.46 -12.97 10.69
CA GLY A 108 11.02 -12.61 9.39
C GLY A 108 12.34 -11.83 9.46
N GLY A 109 12.89 -11.57 10.65
CA GLY A 109 14.18 -10.90 10.83
C GLY A 109 14.20 -9.39 10.56
N ALA A 110 13.06 -8.79 10.21
CA ALA A 110 12.95 -7.36 9.92
C ALA A 110 12.93 -6.48 11.18
N MET A 111 12.71 -7.08 12.35
CA MET A 111 12.64 -6.34 13.62
C MET A 111 13.92 -5.53 13.91
N SER A 112 15.09 -6.02 13.46
CA SER A 112 16.38 -5.33 13.66
C SER A 112 16.38 -3.89 13.15
N HIS A 113 15.81 -3.65 11.97
CA HIS A 113 15.74 -2.34 11.30
C HIS A 113 14.34 -1.70 11.34
N THR A 114 13.45 -2.20 12.21
CA THR A 114 12.11 -1.61 12.40
C THR A 114 12.02 -0.76 13.67
N VAL A 115 11.34 0.38 13.61
CA VAL A 115 10.92 1.18 14.77
C VAL A 115 9.39 1.18 14.83
N MET A 116 8.81 0.89 16.00
CA MET A 116 7.35 0.80 16.15
C MET A 116 6.86 1.80 17.18
N PHE A 117 5.84 2.59 16.83
CA PHE A 117 5.06 3.43 17.73
C PHE A 117 3.65 2.86 17.80
N ILE A 118 3.26 2.30 18.94
CA ILE A 118 2.03 1.51 19.07
C ILE A 118 1.10 2.14 20.11
N HIS A 119 0.03 2.75 19.61
CA HIS A 119 -1.15 3.13 20.35
C HIS A 119 -2.21 2.04 20.21
N THR A 120 -2.59 1.42 21.34
CA THR A 120 -3.63 0.40 21.40
C THR A 120 -4.98 1.00 21.73
N ALA A 121 -6.08 0.28 21.45
CA ALA A 121 -7.44 0.75 21.75
C ALA A 121 -7.73 0.99 23.25
N ALA A 122 -6.86 0.55 24.16
CA ALA A 122 -6.95 0.80 25.59
C ALA A 122 -6.19 2.05 26.06
N ASP A 123 -5.33 2.60 25.20
CA ASP A 123 -4.52 3.78 25.52
C ASP A 123 -5.38 5.07 25.34
N PRO A 124 -4.98 6.21 25.95
CA PRO A 124 -5.72 7.46 25.84
C PRO A 124 -5.76 7.99 24.39
N THR A 125 -6.96 8.40 23.92
CA THR A 125 -7.19 8.90 22.55
C THR A 125 -6.20 9.99 22.10
N VAL A 126 -5.77 10.86 23.02
CA VAL A 126 -4.83 11.95 22.72
C VAL A 126 -3.49 11.39 22.21
N GLU A 127 -3.00 10.28 22.76
CA GLU A 127 -1.74 9.67 22.36
C GLU A 127 -1.78 9.18 20.91
N SER A 128 -2.95 8.71 20.43
CA SER A 128 -3.18 8.34 19.02
C SER A 128 -2.79 9.45 18.05
N THR A 129 -3.04 10.72 18.44
CA THR A 129 -2.78 11.86 17.56
C THR A 129 -1.29 12.17 17.37
N LEU A 130 -0.45 11.75 18.32
CA LEU A 130 1.00 11.98 18.30
C LEU A 130 1.74 10.91 17.49
N VAL A 131 1.17 9.71 17.34
CA VAL A 131 1.82 8.56 16.68
C VAL A 131 2.31 8.87 15.26
N PRO A 132 1.49 9.44 14.35
CA PRO A 132 1.98 9.79 13.02
C PRO A 132 3.14 10.78 13.05
N ASP A 133 3.06 11.79 13.92
CA ASP A 133 4.04 12.87 13.96
C ASP A 133 5.39 12.37 14.51
N MET A 134 5.37 11.50 15.52
CA MET A 134 6.57 10.83 16.02
C MET A 134 7.17 9.89 14.97
N SER A 135 6.33 9.09 14.30
CA SER A 135 6.76 8.15 13.26
C SER A 135 7.45 8.89 12.11
N LEU A 136 6.85 9.99 11.65
CA LEU A 136 7.39 10.79 10.56
C LEU A 136 8.64 11.56 10.97
N ALA A 137 8.72 12.10 12.19
CA ALA A 137 9.93 12.76 12.68
C ALA A 137 11.14 11.81 12.72
N VAL A 138 10.93 10.56 13.16
CA VAL A 138 11.98 9.53 13.13
C VAL A 138 12.36 9.17 11.69
N ALA A 139 11.38 9.04 10.80
CA ALA A 139 11.63 8.76 9.39
C ALA A 139 12.44 9.87 8.70
N GLU A 140 12.15 11.14 9.02
CA GLU A 140 12.88 12.30 8.50
C GLU A 140 14.35 12.28 8.92
N GLN A 141 14.67 11.92 10.16
CA GLN A 141 16.07 11.82 10.61
C GLN A 141 16.83 10.74 9.83
N PHE A 142 16.27 9.54 9.69
CA PHE A 142 16.92 8.48 8.92
C PHE A 142 17.06 8.84 7.43
N ALA A 143 16.06 9.50 6.85
CA ALA A 143 16.15 9.95 5.45
C ALA A 143 17.24 11.02 5.26
N LEU A 144 17.40 11.94 6.22
CA LEU A 144 18.50 12.93 6.19
C LEU A 144 19.89 12.28 6.33
N GLU A 145 19.98 11.11 6.98
CA GLU A 145 21.20 10.29 7.06
C GLU A 145 21.46 9.44 5.79
N GLY A 146 20.66 9.60 4.73
CA GLY A 146 20.85 8.87 3.48
C GLY A 146 20.17 7.51 3.42
N LYS A 147 19.23 7.22 4.32
CA LYS A 147 18.50 5.93 4.36
C LYS A 147 17.21 5.98 3.56
N LYS A 148 16.84 4.84 2.96
CA LYS A 148 15.52 4.61 2.39
C LYS A 148 14.57 4.15 3.48
N VAL A 149 13.57 4.96 3.78
CA VAL A 149 12.63 4.73 4.88
C VAL A 149 11.24 4.41 4.34
N LEU A 150 10.67 3.30 4.81
CA LEU A 150 9.27 2.96 4.59
C LEU A 150 8.46 3.22 5.86
N VAL A 151 7.54 4.17 5.81
CA VAL A 151 6.63 4.51 6.90
C VAL A 151 5.30 3.81 6.67
N LEU A 152 4.90 2.96 7.62
CA LEU A 152 3.65 2.24 7.62
C LEU A 152 2.74 2.85 8.69
N LEU A 153 1.58 3.38 8.30
CA LEU A 153 0.63 3.99 9.23
C LEU A 153 -0.66 3.17 9.26
N THR A 154 -1.07 2.65 10.42
CA THR A 154 -2.31 1.86 10.55
C THR A 154 -2.98 2.07 11.90
N ASP A 155 -4.24 2.47 12.03
CA ASP A 155 -5.16 2.92 10.99
C ASP A 155 -5.36 4.44 11.05
N MET A 156 -5.29 5.09 9.89
CA MET A 156 -5.53 6.53 9.76
C MET A 156 -6.97 6.92 10.06
N THR A 157 -7.92 5.98 9.95
CA THR A 157 -9.30 6.22 10.42
C THR A 157 -9.36 6.40 11.92
N SER A 158 -8.65 5.58 12.70
CA SER A 158 -8.55 5.74 14.16
C SER A 158 -7.86 7.06 14.55
N TYR A 159 -6.89 7.53 13.78
CA TYR A 159 -6.32 8.86 13.95
C TYR A 159 -7.37 9.96 13.69
N CYS A 160 -8.14 9.87 12.61
CA CYS A 160 -9.15 10.87 12.29
C CYS A 160 -10.29 10.89 13.32
N ASP A 161 -10.68 9.72 13.84
CA ASP A 161 -11.68 9.59 14.89
C ASP A 161 -11.17 10.21 16.21
N ALA A 162 -9.89 10.00 16.55
CA ALA A 162 -9.25 10.67 17.67
C ALA A 162 -9.27 12.21 17.52
N GLN A 163 -8.98 12.72 16.32
CA GLN A 163 -9.07 14.16 16.03
C GLN A 163 -10.50 14.69 16.14
N LYS A 164 -11.48 13.91 15.71
CA LYS A 164 -12.90 14.24 15.84
C LYS A 164 -13.31 14.32 17.32
N GLU A 165 -12.92 13.35 18.15
CA GLU A 165 -13.22 13.36 19.59
C GLU A 165 -12.61 14.59 20.29
N LEU A 166 -11.36 14.93 19.95
CA LEU A 166 -10.70 16.14 20.44
C LEU A 166 -11.44 17.42 20.02
N ALA A 167 -11.77 17.56 18.74
CA ALA A 167 -12.47 18.74 18.22
C ALA A 167 -13.83 18.94 18.88
N ILE A 168 -14.59 17.84 19.10
CA ILE A 168 -15.88 17.88 19.80
C ILE A 168 -15.67 18.30 21.26
N THR A 169 -14.66 17.75 21.94
CA THR A 169 -14.34 18.09 23.34
C THR A 169 -13.92 19.54 23.49
N MET A 170 -13.27 20.12 22.47
CA MET A 170 -12.89 21.53 22.41
C MET A 170 -14.03 22.44 21.93
N GLU A 171 -15.25 21.91 21.75
CA GLU A 171 -16.42 22.65 21.25
C GLU A 171 -16.16 23.35 19.89
N GLN A 172 -15.29 22.80 19.05
CA GLN A 172 -15.06 23.31 17.71
C GLN A 172 -16.29 23.05 16.82
N VAL A 173 -16.55 23.97 15.89
CA VAL A 173 -17.65 23.80 14.92
C VAL A 173 -17.31 22.63 14.00
N PRO A 174 -18.11 21.54 14.01
CA PRO A 174 -17.85 20.39 13.16
C PRO A 174 -18.15 20.72 11.69
N SER A 175 -17.46 20.03 10.79
CA SER A 175 -17.71 20.05 9.35
C SER A 175 -18.43 18.76 8.93
N ASN A 176 -18.11 18.22 7.76
CA ASN A 176 -18.70 17.02 7.18
C ASN A 176 -18.66 15.82 8.15
N ARG A 177 -19.82 15.18 8.37
CA ARG A 177 -20.02 14.00 9.24
C ARG A 177 -19.41 14.12 10.65
N GLY A 178 -19.27 15.34 11.16
CA GLY A 178 -18.76 15.61 12.51
C GLY A 178 -17.24 15.66 12.64
N TYR A 179 -16.48 15.58 11.53
CA TYR A 179 -15.02 15.73 11.55
C TYR A 179 -14.59 17.21 11.64
N PRO A 180 -13.34 17.49 12.06
CA PRO A 180 -12.79 18.84 12.09
C PRO A 180 -12.80 19.48 10.69
N GLY A 181 -13.00 20.80 10.62
CA GLY A 181 -12.99 21.55 9.36
C GLY A 181 -11.62 21.59 8.66
N ASP A 182 -10.56 21.37 9.41
CA ASP A 182 -9.16 21.36 8.95
C ASP A 182 -8.60 19.94 8.76
N LEU A 183 -9.45 18.89 8.77
CA LEU A 183 -9.02 17.49 8.59
C LEU A 183 -8.12 17.30 7.35
N TYR A 184 -8.46 17.96 6.23
CA TYR A 184 -7.63 17.96 5.03
C TYR A 184 -6.20 18.42 5.33
N SER A 185 -6.05 19.58 5.95
CA SER A 185 -4.74 20.17 6.29
C SER A 185 -3.95 19.29 7.25
N MET A 186 -4.64 18.64 8.20
CA MET A 186 -4.02 17.72 9.14
C MET A 186 -3.49 16.45 8.44
N LEU A 187 -4.26 15.87 7.52
CA LEU A 187 -3.78 14.72 6.74
C LEU A 187 -2.66 15.14 5.77
N ALA A 188 -2.80 16.31 5.14
CA ALA A 188 -1.86 16.82 4.17
C ALA A 188 -0.49 17.07 4.80
N SER A 189 -0.41 17.65 6.00
CA SER A 189 0.85 17.90 6.69
C SER A 189 1.66 16.62 6.96
N ARG A 190 1.00 15.46 7.02
CA ARG A 190 1.61 14.15 7.30
C ARG A 190 1.98 13.43 6.01
N TYR A 191 1.03 13.28 5.09
CA TYR A 191 1.29 12.60 3.81
C TYR A 191 2.31 13.37 2.95
N GLU A 192 2.33 14.71 3.00
CA GLU A 192 3.32 15.52 2.26
C GLU A 192 4.75 15.44 2.82
N LYS A 193 5.00 14.65 3.87
CA LYS A 193 6.36 14.31 4.30
C LYS A 193 7.00 13.21 3.44
N ALA A 194 6.24 12.51 2.61
CA ALA A 194 6.80 11.59 1.62
C ALA A 194 7.63 12.36 0.59
N VAL A 195 8.92 12.07 0.50
CA VAL A 195 9.86 12.84 -0.34
C VAL A 195 11.10 12.01 -0.67
N ASP A 196 11.70 12.32 -1.82
CA ASP A 196 13.06 11.94 -2.18
C ASP A 196 13.96 13.18 -2.06
N ILE A 197 15.00 13.09 -1.22
CA ILE A 197 15.88 14.20 -0.86
C ILE A 197 17.17 14.09 -1.69
N ASP A 198 17.43 15.10 -2.53
CA ASP A 198 18.62 15.13 -3.38
C ASP A 198 19.92 15.01 -2.55
N GLY A 199 20.72 13.99 -2.85
CA GLY A 199 21.97 13.70 -2.15
C GLY A 199 21.83 13.07 -0.76
N ALA A 200 20.62 12.69 -0.33
CA ALA A 200 20.37 11.99 0.92
C ALA A 200 19.49 10.74 0.69
N GLY A 201 18.46 10.54 1.51
CA GLY A 201 17.57 9.37 1.48
C GLY A 201 16.15 9.73 1.06
N SER A 202 15.23 8.81 1.33
CA SER A 202 13.83 8.91 0.89
C SER A 202 12.86 8.45 1.96
N ILE A 203 11.64 8.98 1.91
CA ILE A 203 10.54 8.64 2.81
C ILE A 203 9.35 8.21 1.96
N THR A 204 9.03 6.93 1.98
CA THR A 204 7.82 6.38 1.35
C THR A 204 6.76 6.17 2.41
N ILE A 205 5.51 6.57 2.16
CA ILE A 205 4.42 6.44 3.13
C ILE A 205 3.36 5.50 2.58
N LEU A 206 3.08 4.42 3.32
CA LEU A 206 1.99 3.49 3.08
C LEU A 206 1.01 3.53 4.26
N GLY A 207 -0.12 4.22 4.09
CA GLY A 207 -1.13 4.37 5.13
C GLY A 207 -2.33 3.46 4.91
N VAL A 208 -2.79 2.75 5.94
CA VAL A 208 -4.09 2.07 5.89
C VAL A 208 -5.18 3.05 6.30
N THR A 209 -6.30 3.01 5.59
CA THR A 209 -7.52 3.76 5.93
C THR A 209 -8.70 2.80 5.84
N THR A 210 -9.30 2.45 6.97
CA THR A 210 -10.55 1.68 6.93
C THR A 210 -11.74 2.57 6.58
N MET A 211 -12.51 2.15 5.59
CA MET A 211 -13.70 2.86 5.11
C MET A 211 -14.92 2.41 5.90
N PRO A 212 -15.58 3.30 6.67
CA PRO A 212 -16.81 2.95 7.37
C PRO A 212 -17.90 2.59 6.37
N GLY A 213 -18.43 1.37 6.46
CA GLY A 213 -19.49 0.88 5.57
C GLY A 213 -19.09 0.76 4.09
N ASP A 214 -17.79 0.60 3.79
CA ASP A 214 -17.25 0.57 2.42
C ASP A 214 -17.56 1.83 1.59
N ASP A 215 -17.77 2.96 2.30
CA ASP A 215 -18.14 4.24 1.69
C ASP A 215 -16.91 5.08 1.34
N VAL A 216 -16.56 5.12 0.06
CA VAL A 216 -15.46 5.95 -0.47
C VAL A 216 -15.72 7.46 -0.35
N THR A 217 -16.98 7.87 -0.18
CA THR A 217 -17.36 9.29 -0.01
C THR A 217 -17.27 9.74 1.45
N HIS A 218 -16.88 8.85 2.35
CA HIS A 218 -16.63 9.19 3.74
C HIS A 218 -15.47 10.21 3.83
N PRO A 219 -15.52 11.21 4.73
CA PRO A 219 -14.51 12.28 4.77
C PRO A 219 -13.06 11.79 4.88
N VAL A 220 -12.81 10.69 5.59
CA VAL A 220 -11.45 10.13 5.78
C VAL A 220 -10.84 9.61 4.46
N PRO A 221 -11.44 8.61 3.76
CA PRO A 221 -10.91 8.16 2.47
C PRO A 221 -10.98 9.26 1.39
N ASP A 222 -12.01 10.11 1.40
CA ASP A 222 -12.15 11.21 0.43
C ASP A 222 -10.97 12.19 0.54
N ASN A 223 -10.71 12.76 1.73
CA ASN A 223 -9.57 13.65 1.94
C ASN A 223 -8.23 12.95 1.67
N THR A 224 -8.09 11.69 2.09
CA THR A 224 -6.87 10.91 1.82
C THR A 224 -6.63 10.78 0.32
N GLY A 225 -7.65 10.42 -0.46
CA GLY A 225 -7.55 10.26 -1.91
C GLY A 225 -7.28 11.55 -2.68
N TYR A 226 -7.66 12.72 -2.14
CA TYR A 226 -7.28 14.03 -2.70
C TYR A 226 -5.80 14.38 -2.48
N ILE A 227 -5.19 13.85 -1.42
CA ILE A 227 -3.80 14.16 -1.05
C ILE A 227 -2.84 13.14 -1.67
N THR A 228 -3.19 11.86 -1.63
CA THR A 228 -2.28 10.77 -2.03
C THR A 228 -2.22 10.55 -3.53
N GLU A 229 -1.18 9.84 -3.97
CA GLU A 229 -0.84 9.66 -5.38
C GLU A 229 -1.45 8.36 -5.94
N GLY A 230 -2.70 8.09 -5.55
CA GLY A 230 -3.38 6.82 -5.81
C GLY A 230 -3.89 6.17 -4.54
N GLN A 231 -4.25 4.89 -4.63
CA GLN A 231 -4.75 4.04 -3.56
C GLN A 231 -4.75 2.55 -3.96
N PHE A 232 -4.67 1.65 -2.98
CA PHE A 232 -5.01 0.24 -3.14
C PHE A 232 -6.34 -0.05 -2.47
N TYR A 233 -7.23 -0.77 -3.13
CA TYR A 233 -8.45 -1.30 -2.52
C TYR A 233 -8.22 -2.74 -2.11
N LEU A 234 -8.25 -3.01 -0.80
CA LEU A 234 -8.21 -4.35 -0.24
C LEU A 234 -9.64 -4.81 0.05
N ARG A 235 -10.09 -5.84 -0.68
CA ARG A 235 -11.42 -6.45 -0.51
C ARG A 235 -11.33 -7.95 -0.67
N ASN A 236 -12.05 -8.70 0.16
CA ASN A 236 -12.12 -10.15 0.15
C ASN A 236 -10.73 -10.82 0.18
N GLY A 237 -9.78 -10.25 0.91
CA GLY A 237 -8.40 -10.75 0.96
C GLY A 237 -7.58 -10.56 -0.31
N HIS A 238 -8.00 -9.68 -1.24
CA HIS A 238 -7.28 -9.39 -2.48
C HIS A 238 -7.15 -7.88 -2.71
N ILE A 239 -6.06 -7.46 -3.36
CA ILE A 239 -5.97 -6.11 -3.90
C ILE A 239 -6.77 -6.08 -5.21
N GLU A 240 -7.88 -5.36 -5.20
CA GLU A 240 -8.75 -5.23 -6.36
C GLU A 240 -8.01 -4.49 -7.49
N PRO A 241 -7.89 -5.05 -8.70
CA PRO A 241 -7.23 -4.37 -9.80
C PRO A 241 -7.98 -3.11 -10.24
N PHE A 242 -9.30 -3.09 -10.08
CA PHE A 242 -10.15 -1.96 -10.41
C PHE A 242 -10.28 -1.02 -9.21
N GLY A 243 -10.21 0.28 -9.47
CA GLY A 243 -10.17 1.31 -8.42
C GLY A 243 -8.79 1.49 -7.80
N SER A 244 -7.97 0.42 -7.70
CA SER A 244 -6.58 0.55 -7.28
C SER A 244 -5.73 1.22 -8.35
N LEU A 245 -4.95 2.22 -7.96
CA LEU A 245 -4.12 3.00 -8.87
C LEU A 245 -2.86 3.45 -8.13
N SER A 246 -1.70 3.29 -8.76
CA SER A 246 -0.51 4.06 -8.45
C SER A 246 -0.28 5.07 -9.57
N ARG A 247 -0.36 6.38 -9.28
CA ARG A 247 -0.21 7.43 -10.31
C ARG A 247 1.22 7.56 -10.81
N LEU A 248 2.20 7.20 -9.98
CA LEU A 248 3.63 7.29 -10.31
C LEU A 248 4.18 6.05 -11.02
N LYS A 249 3.41 4.96 -11.13
CA LYS A 249 3.86 3.70 -11.77
C LYS A 249 4.41 3.90 -13.19
N GLN A 250 3.88 4.87 -13.93
CA GLN A 250 4.33 5.20 -15.28
C GLN A 250 5.78 5.69 -15.37
N ASN A 251 6.31 6.25 -14.27
CA ASN A 251 7.70 6.75 -14.22
C ASN A 251 8.72 5.61 -14.02
N VAL A 252 8.29 4.47 -13.48
CA VAL A 252 9.18 3.37 -13.10
C VAL A 252 9.01 2.12 -13.98
N ASN A 253 7.81 1.84 -14.47
CA ASN A 253 7.55 0.59 -15.22
C ASN A 253 8.33 0.52 -16.53
N GLY A 254 8.71 1.65 -17.12
CA GLY A 254 9.58 1.68 -18.31
C GLY A 254 11.03 1.27 -18.03
N SER A 255 11.46 1.33 -16.77
CA SER A 255 12.83 1.03 -16.33
C SER A 255 12.99 -0.40 -15.81
N THR A 256 11.91 -1.16 -15.63
CA THR A 256 11.97 -2.53 -15.09
C THR A 256 12.20 -3.58 -16.18
N ARG A 257 11.22 -3.73 -17.08
CA ARG A 257 11.22 -4.68 -18.21
C ARG A 257 10.42 -4.05 -19.34
N ASP A 258 10.83 -4.29 -20.57
CA ASP A 258 10.30 -3.66 -21.77
C ASP A 258 8.83 -4.00 -22.07
N ASP A 259 8.38 -5.16 -21.62
CA ASP A 259 7.01 -5.66 -21.77
C ASP A 259 6.08 -5.33 -20.59
N HIS A 260 6.61 -4.85 -19.45
CA HIS A 260 5.86 -4.71 -18.19
C HIS A 260 4.55 -3.95 -18.39
N ARG A 261 4.62 -2.75 -18.99
CA ARG A 261 3.44 -1.92 -19.22
C ARG A 261 2.43 -2.57 -20.17
N ALA A 262 2.93 -3.17 -21.26
CA ALA A 262 2.06 -3.78 -22.26
C ALA A 262 1.33 -5.00 -21.70
N LEU A 263 2.04 -5.83 -20.93
CA LEU A 263 1.49 -7.00 -20.27
C LEU A 263 0.45 -6.61 -19.22
N MET A 264 0.78 -5.65 -18.34
CA MET A 264 -0.14 -5.10 -17.34
C MET A 264 -1.45 -4.62 -17.98
N ASP A 265 -1.36 -3.75 -18.99
CA ASP A 265 -2.54 -3.18 -19.66
C ASP A 265 -3.39 -4.28 -20.33
N GLY A 266 -2.75 -5.25 -20.99
CA GLY A 266 -3.41 -6.37 -21.64
C GLY A 266 -4.13 -7.30 -20.65
N MET A 267 -3.47 -7.65 -19.55
CA MET A 267 -4.03 -8.52 -18.51
C MET A 267 -5.23 -7.90 -17.81
N ILE A 268 -5.16 -6.60 -17.48
CA ILE A 268 -6.28 -5.87 -16.87
C ILE A 268 -7.45 -5.76 -17.83
N LYS A 269 -7.20 -5.52 -19.12
CA LYS A 269 -8.25 -5.49 -20.15
C LYS A 269 -8.97 -6.84 -20.27
N LEU A 270 -8.21 -7.94 -20.28
CA LEU A 270 -8.79 -9.29 -20.32
C LEU A 270 -9.54 -9.61 -19.02
N TYR A 271 -9.05 -9.15 -17.87
CA TYR A 271 -9.71 -9.33 -16.59
C TYR A 271 -11.03 -8.55 -16.51
N ALA A 272 -11.12 -7.37 -17.13
CA ALA A 272 -12.38 -6.63 -17.25
C ALA A 272 -13.42 -7.42 -18.07
N GLN A 273 -13.01 -7.99 -19.20
CA GLN A 273 -13.88 -8.85 -20.00
C GLN A 273 -14.30 -10.11 -19.25
N TYR A 274 -13.40 -10.68 -18.44
CA TYR A 274 -13.74 -11.79 -17.56
C TYR A 274 -14.86 -11.44 -16.57
N LYS A 275 -14.81 -10.27 -15.92
CA LYS A 275 -15.89 -9.83 -15.00
C LYS A 275 -17.23 -9.70 -15.73
N GLU A 276 -17.24 -9.14 -16.94
CA GLU A 276 -18.46 -9.09 -17.78
C GLU A 276 -18.98 -10.50 -18.12
N SER A 277 -18.10 -11.43 -18.50
CA SER A 277 -18.50 -12.82 -18.78
C SER A 277 -19.00 -13.56 -17.53
N LEU A 278 -18.41 -13.28 -16.36
CA LEU A 278 -18.86 -13.82 -15.07
C LEU A 278 -20.27 -13.32 -14.71
N GLU A 279 -20.54 -12.04 -14.92
CA GLU A 279 -21.88 -11.45 -14.74
C GLU A 279 -22.90 -12.08 -15.70
N LYS A 280 -22.56 -12.20 -16.99
CA LYS A 280 -23.43 -12.87 -17.98
C LYS A 280 -23.75 -14.31 -17.56
N LYS A 281 -22.75 -15.05 -17.08
CA LYS A 281 -22.95 -16.42 -16.57
C LYS A 281 -23.87 -16.43 -15.36
N SER A 282 -23.72 -15.48 -14.44
CA SER A 282 -24.53 -15.38 -13.23
C SER A 282 -25.99 -15.03 -13.54
N MET A 283 -26.24 -14.28 -14.62
CA MET A 283 -27.57 -14.00 -15.16
C MET A 283 -28.19 -15.16 -15.96
N GLY A 284 -27.45 -16.27 -16.17
CA GLY A 284 -27.94 -17.45 -16.86
C GLY A 284 -27.94 -17.35 -18.39
N PHE A 285 -27.18 -16.42 -18.98
CA PHE A 285 -27.03 -16.36 -20.43
C PHE A 285 -26.18 -17.54 -20.95
N THR A 286 -26.33 -17.86 -22.24
CA THR A 286 -25.48 -18.85 -22.91
C THR A 286 -24.08 -18.30 -23.14
N MET A 287 -23.07 -19.04 -22.72
CA MET A 287 -21.66 -18.65 -22.87
C MET A 287 -21.15 -19.00 -24.27
N SER A 288 -20.37 -18.09 -24.85
CA SER A 288 -19.58 -18.38 -26.05
C SER A 288 -18.28 -19.12 -25.69
N SER A 289 -17.62 -19.71 -26.69
CA SER A 289 -16.29 -20.31 -26.50
C SER A 289 -15.23 -19.29 -26.03
N TRP A 290 -15.42 -18.01 -26.36
CA TRP A 290 -14.57 -16.93 -25.86
C TRP A 290 -14.82 -16.65 -24.38
N ASP A 291 -16.09 -16.64 -23.95
CA ASP A 291 -16.44 -16.47 -22.54
C ASP A 291 -15.85 -17.60 -21.69
N ASP A 292 -15.87 -18.85 -22.16
CA ASP A 292 -15.27 -19.97 -21.45
C ASP A 292 -13.74 -19.80 -21.27
N LYS A 293 -13.03 -19.30 -22.30
CA LYS A 293 -11.60 -18.96 -22.19
C LYS A 293 -11.37 -17.84 -21.16
N LEU A 294 -12.18 -16.79 -21.19
CA LEU A 294 -12.11 -15.67 -20.23
C LEU A 294 -12.37 -16.14 -18.80
N LEU A 295 -13.35 -17.02 -18.60
CA LEU A 295 -13.67 -17.61 -17.29
C LEU A 295 -12.50 -18.44 -16.76
N LYS A 296 -11.85 -19.25 -17.61
CA LYS A 296 -10.62 -19.97 -17.25
C LYS A 296 -9.51 -19.01 -16.87
N TYR A 297 -9.29 -17.96 -17.67
CA TYR A 297 -8.28 -16.94 -17.41
C TYR A 297 -8.50 -16.24 -16.07
N GLY A 298 -9.72 -15.79 -15.79
CA GLY A 298 -10.04 -15.09 -14.55
C GLY A 298 -9.77 -15.94 -13.30
N GLN A 299 -10.11 -17.24 -13.33
CA GLN A 299 -9.81 -18.16 -12.23
C GLN A 299 -8.30 -18.33 -12.00
N LEU A 300 -7.52 -18.44 -13.08
CA LEU A 300 -6.05 -18.54 -12.98
C LEU A 300 -5.43 -17.22 -12.52
N PHE A 301 -5.96 -16.08 -12.98
CA PHE A 301 -5.53 -14.75 -12.58
C PHE A 301 -5.78 -14.52 -11.08
N GLU A 302 -6.99 -14.81 -10.59
CA GLU A 302 -7.36 -14.64 -9.18
C GLU A 302 -6.49 -15.55 -8.29
N SER A 303 -6.38 -16.84 -8.62
CA SER A 303 -5.63 -17.82 -7.80
C SER A 303 -4.11 -17.66 -7.82
N LYS A 304 -3.51 -17.29 -8.95
CA LYS A 304 -2.05 -17.24 -9.10
C LYS A 304 -1.43 -15.85 -8.96
N LEU A 305 -2.20 -14.78 -9.15
CA LEU A 305 -1.70 -13.40 -9.12
C LEU A 305 -2.37 -12.54 -8.05
N MET A 306 -3.69 -12.65 -7.87
CA MET A 306 -4.39 -11.80 -6.89
C MET A 306 -4.20 -12.26 -5.45
N ASP A 307 -4.03 -13.58 -5.22
CA ASP A 307 -3.88 -14.15 -3.89
C ASP A 307 -2.69 -13.52 -3.12
N LEU A 308 -2.99 -12.95 -1.95
CA LEU A 308 -2.03 -12.32 -1.05
C LEU A 308 -1.08 -13.30 -0.36
N SER A 309 -1.15 -14.61 -0.62
CA SER A 309 -0.15 -15.58 -0.20
C SER A 309 0.97 -15.74 -1.22
N VAL A 310 0.76 -15.33 -2.48
CA VAL A 310 1.73 -15.53 -3.56
C VAL A 310 2.92 -14.61 -3.37
N ASN A 311 4.10 -15.20 -3.21
CA ASN A 311 5.37 -14.52 -3.06
C ASN A 311 6.30 -14.84 -4.23
N ILE A 312 6.35 -13.94 -5.20
CA ILE A 312 7.20 -14.07 -6.39
C ILE A 312 7.85 -12.72 -6.72
N PRO A 313 9.15 -12.70 -7.08
CA PRO A 313 9.80 -11.51 -7.63
C PRO A 313 9.11 -11.01 -8.89
N LEU A 314 9.23 -9.71 -9.16
CA LEU A 314 8.62 -9.04 -10.32
C LEU A 314 8.87 -9.80 -11.64
N GLU A 315 10.10 -10.20 -11.92
CA GLU A 315 10.44 -10.86 -13.19
C GLU A 315 9.67 -12.18 -13.37
N LYS A 316 9.59 -12.98 -12.29
CA LYS A 316 8.81 -14.22 -12.29
C LYS A 316 7.31 -13.96 -12.37
N ALA A 317 6.81 -12.87 -11.75
CA ALA A 317 5.41 -12.47 -11.86
C ALA A 317 5.03 -12.11 -13.31
N LEU A 318 5.91 -11.40 -14.01
CA LEU A 318 5.71 -11.06 -15.41
C LEU A 318 5.79 -12.31 -16.32
N ASP A 319 6.72 -13.23 -16.05
CA ASP A 319 6.79 -14.51 -16.77
C ASP A 319 5.52 -15.36 -16.55
N LEU A 320 5.06 -15.45 -15.30
CA LEU A 320 3.81 -16.12 -14.94
C LEU A 320 2.60 -15.48 -15.65
N GLY A 321 2.60 -14.16 -15.82
CA GLY A 321 1.58 -13.47 -16.60
C GLY A 321 1.52 -13.96 -18.05
N TRP A 322 2.67 -14.12 -18.72
CA TRP A 322 2.74 -14.70 -20.07
C TRP A 322 2.32 -16.17 -20.12
N GLU A 323 2.69 -16.97 -19.11
CA GLU A 323 2.27 -18.37 -18.99
C GLU A 323 0.75 -18.50 -18.88
N ILE A 324 0.11 -17.69 -18.03
CA ILE A 324 -1.35 -17.68 -17.86
C ILE A 324 -2.03 -17.29 -19.17
N LEU A 325 -1.50 -16.29 -19.89
CA LEU A 325 -2.06 -15.90 -21.19
C LEU A 325 -1.94 -17.03 -22.23
N ALA A 326 -0.80 -17.72 -22.28
CA ALA A 326 -0.57 -18.81 -23.23
C ALA A 326 -1.37 -20.08 -22.92
N GLU A 327 -1.76 -20.28 -21.65
CA GLU A 327 -2.60 -21.41 -21.24
C GLU A 327 -4.09 -21.23 -21.61
N CYS A 328 -4.52 -19.99 -21.82
CA CYS A 328 -5.92 -19.62 -22.04
C CYS A 328 -6.23 -19.14 -23.46
N PHE A 329 -5.28 -18.45 -24.09
CA PHE A 329 -5.49 -17.75 -25.36
C PHE A 329 -4.46 -18.17 -26.40
N GLU A 330 -4.81 -17.97 -27.67
CA GLU A 330 -3.85 -18.00 -28.76
C GLU A 330 -3.13 -16.64 -28.87
N PRO A 331 -1.90 -16.58 -29.42
CA PRO A 331 -1.13 -15.35 -29.53
C PRO A 331 -1.92 -14.16 -30.13
N ASN A 332 -2.73 -14.44 -31.15
CA ASN A 332 -3.49 -13.43 -31.89
C ASN A 332 -4.72 -12.91 -31.14
N GLU A 333 -5.15 -13.59 -30.07
CA GLU A 333 -6.37 -13.27 -29.32
C GLU A 333 -6.14 -12.24 -28.21
N THR A 334 -4.89 -12.05 -27.76
CA THR A 334 -4.57 -11.19 -26.60
C THR A 334 -4.55 -9.69 -26.91
N GLY A 335 -4.41 -9.32 -28.18
CA GLY A 335 -4.28 -7.91 -28.60
C GLY A 335 -2.95 -7.24 -28.20
N LEU A 336 -1.97 -8.02 -27.75
CA LEU A 336 -0.62 -7.54 -27.40
C LEU A 336 0.22 -7.30 -28.67
N LYS A 337 1.27 -6.47 -28.55
CA LYS A 337 2.17 -6.17 -29.67
C LYS A 337 2.83 -7.44 -30.20
N SER A 338 2.80 -7.64 -31.52
CA SER A 338 3.37 -8.84 -32.15
C SER A 338 4.87 -9.02 -31.92
N SER A 339 5.62 -7.93 -31.67
CA SER A 339 7.04 -8.00 -31.30
C SER A 339 7.24 -8.69 -29.95
N LEU A 340 6.44 -8.32 -28.95
CA LEU A 340 6.51 -8.86 -27.59
C LEU A 340 6.06 -10.32 -27.55
N ILE A 341 4.98 -10.64 -28.28
CA ILE A 341 4.50 -12.02 -28.42
C ILE A 341 5.60 -12.92 -29.00
N LYS A 342 6.28 -12.49 -30.07
CA LYS A 342 7.35 -13.30 -30.68
C LYS A 342 8.52 -13.59 -29.74
N GLU A 343 8.80 -12.66 -28.82
CA GLU A 343 9.91 -12.77 -27.89
C GLU A 343 9.55 -13.56 -26.62
N ARG A 344 8.37 -13.31 -26.06
CA ARG A 344 8.00 -13.73 -24.70
C ARG A 344 6.90 -14.78 -24.64
N TRP A 345 6.21 -15.07 -25.73
CA TRP A 345 5.19 -16.11 -25.73
C TRP A 345 5.85 -17.48 -25.47
N PRO A 346 5.43 -18.22 -24.42
CA PRO A 346 5.96 -19.54 -24.14
C PRO A 346 5.79 -20.43 -25.37
N LYS A 347 6.90 -20.92 -25.91
CA LYS A 347 6.85 -21.98 -26.91
C LYS A 347 6.37 -23.22 -26.17
N LYS A 348 5.23 -23.78 -26.57
CA LYS A 348 4.82 -25.11 -26.09
C LYS A 348 6.02 -26.03 -26.35
N LEU A 349 6.55 -26.64 -25.27
CA LEU A 349 7.43 -27.78 -25.41
C LEU A 349 6.55 -28.84 -26.09
N ASP A 350 6.79 -29.05 -27.38
CA ASP A 350 6.18 -30.15 -28.11
C ASP A 350 6.60 -31.45 -27.40
N GLU A 351 5.63 -32.15 -26.80
CA GLU A 351 5.75 -33.57 -26.43
C GLU A 351 5.70 -34.46 -27.68
#